data_AF-X1C918-F1
#
_entry.id   AF-X1C918-F1
#
_cell.length_a   1.000
_cell.length_b   1.000
_cell.length_c   1.000
_cell.angle_alpha   90.00
_cell.angle_beta   90.00
_cell.angle_gamma   90.00
#
_symmetry.space_group_name_H-M   'P 1'
#
loop_
_entity.id
_entity.type
_entity.pdbx_description
1 polymer ?
#
loop_
_entity_poly.entity_id
_entity_poly.type
_entity_poly.pdbx_seq_one_letter_code
_entity_poly.pdbx_strand_id
1 'polypeptide(L)'
;KADQDDIDVGIIDDGTKDRERFNRAIASISQEMLKFAISFHFHLSEHIGCQHYSASIDEYKKVLKHEIRDFVIINEMLSGAIIIGSEKIFEKYQKEIIDRYFYHPQGDNRYNEGYLRGILGEVSSLLARPISSTYISFKEDALRVIKSIISAKKTVFNIEKVNCWDIIDDLKTRDTKMYHEYNALERSLTFFEIFRYIYQLFVTQDEEVILEDASLKNIRRVARVLGYSDIGKCRAEEYLLMHYYEHIQNIRSIVPVLLNDIKRHLESNSIFVPMFKLGYQGNIAQ
;
A
#
# COMPACT_ATOMS: atom_id res chain seq x y z
N LYS A 1 -0.40 -7.07 -24.82
CA LYS A 1 0.79 -7.80 -24.35
C LYS A 1 0.68 -7.69 -22.84
N ALA A 2 0.22 -8.74 -22.18
CA ALA A 2 -0.02 -8.71 -20.73
C ALA A 2 1.31 -9.04 -20.08
N ASP A 3 1.93 -8.05 -19.45
CA ASP A 3 3.11 -8.28 -18.61
C ASP A 3 2.65 -9.18 -17.45
N GLN A 4 3.30 -10.33 -17.33
CA GLN A 4 3.04 -11.33 -16.29
C GLN A 4 3.71 -10.86 -15.00
N ASP A 5 2.98 -10.92 -13.88
CA ASP A 5 3.43 -10.83 -12.48
C ASP A 5 4.85 -10.27 -12.29
N ASP A 6 4.98 -8.95 -12.41
CA ASP A 6 6.20 -8.27 -11.99
C ASP A 6 6.39 -8.51 -10.48
N ILE A 7 7.56 -9.03 -10.10
CA ILE A 7 7.88 -9.23 -8.70
C ILE A 7 8.72 -8.03 -8.25
N ASP A 8 8.10 -7.16 -7.46
CA ASP A 8 8.80 -6.07 -6.79
C ASP A 8 9.76 -6.64 -5.73
N VAL A 9 11.06 -6.40 -5.93
CA VAL A 9 12.11 -6.93 -5.07
C VAL A 9 13.05 -5.83 -4.56
N GLY A 10 13.18 -5.76 -3.24
CA GLY A 10 14.24 -5.03 -2.56
C GLY A 10 15.39 -5.97 -2.23
N ILE A 11 16.60 -5.65 -2.67
CA ILE A 11 17.80 -6.45 -2.36
C ILE A 11 18.70 -5.64 -1.45
N ILE A 12 18.90 -6.18 -0.25
CA ILE A 12 19.74 -5.56 0.78
C ILE A 12 21.06 -6.30 0.85
N ASP A 13 22.16 -5.55 0.75
CA ASP A 13 23.51 -6.08 0.92
C ASP A 13 24.24 -5.45 2.12
N ASP A 14 25.40 -6.01 2.46
CA ASP A 14 26.21 -5.58 3.61
C ASP A 14 27.20 -4.45 3.27
N GLY A 15 27.19 -3.93 2.04
CA GLY A 15 28.08 -2.86 1.58
C GLY A 15 29.53 -3.30 1.38
N THR A 16 29.81 -4.61 1.33
CA THR A 16 31.18 -5.13 1.18
C THR A 16 31.77 -4.93 -0.22
N LYS A 17 33.07 -5.18 -0.35
CA LYS A 17 33.80 -5.03 -1.62
C LYS A 17 33.33 -5.99 -2.72
N ASP A 18 32.65 -7.08 -2.37
CA ASP A 18 32.15 -8.08 -3.33
C ASP A 18 30.80 -7.67 -3.97
N ARG A 19 30.27 -6.50 -3.63
CA ARG A 19 28.96 -6.03 -4.07
C ARG A 19 28.80 -5.95 -5.59
N GLU A 20 29.85 -5.61 -6.34
CA GLU A 20 29.79 -5.64 -7.81
C GLU A 20 29.59 -7.07 -8.34
N ARG A 21 30.27 -8.05 -7.75
CA ARG A 21 30.12 -9.46 -8.13
C ARG A 21 28.72 -9.95 -7.79
N PHE A 22 28.19 -9.54 -6.64
CA PHE A 22 26.82 -9.82 -6.25
C PHE A 22 25.81 -9.21 -7.22
N ASN A 23 25.94 -7.93 -7.59
CA ASN A 23 25.08 -7.28 -8.58
C ASN A 23 25.12 -7.99 -9.94
N ARG A 24 26.29 -8.47 -10.39
CA ARG A 24 26.39 -9.28 -11.62
C ARG A 24 25.65 -10.61 -11.51
N ALA A 25 25.68 -11.24 -10.33
CA ALA A 25 24.90 -12.46 -10.09
C ALA A 25 23.39 -12.18 -10.14
N ILE A 26 22.93 -11.10 -9.47
CA ILE A 26 21.53 -10.69 -9.53
C ILE A 26 21.09 -10.34 -10.96
N ALA A 27 21.92 -9.62 -11.72
CA ALA A 27 21.65 -9.33 -13.12
C ALA A 27 21.48 -10.61 -13.96
N SER A 28 22.31 -11.64 -13.69
CA SER A 28 22.20 -12.93 -14.37
C SER A 28 20.91 -13.67 -14.00
N ILE A 29 20.49 -13.61 -12.73
CA ILE A 29 19.20 -14.17 -12.29
C ILE A 29 18.04 -13.43 -12.95
N SER A 30 18.06 -12.10 -12.96
CA SER A 30 17.03 -11.28 -13.61
C SER A 30 16.89 -11.61 -15.10
N GLN A 31 18.02 -11.76 -15.81
CA GLN A 31 18.01 -12.21 -17.21
C GLN A 31 17.42 -13.61 -17.39
N GLU A 32 17.68 -14.53 -16.46
CA GLU A 32 17.13 -15.89 -16.54
C GLU A 32 15.62 -15.90 -16.28
N MET A 33 15.14 -15.15 -15.29
CA MET A 33 13.72 -14.99 -15.01
C MET A 33 12.96 -14.39 -16.19
N LEU A 34 13.57 -13.40 -16.87
CA LEU A 34 12.99 -12.78 -18.05
C LEU A 34 12.78 -13.77 -19.20
N LYS A 35 13.62 -14.81 -19.32
CA LYS A 35 13.42 -15.89 -20.32
C LYS A 35 12.13 -16.68 -20.06
N PHE A 36 11.66 -16.72 -18.82
CA PHE A 36 10.39 -17.32 -18.43
C PHE A 36 9.25 -16.29 -18.32
N ALA A 37 9.45 -15.10 -18.90
CA ALA A 37 8.50 -13.99 -18.90
C ALA A 37 8.10 -13.54 -17.48
N ILE A 38 9.02 -13.66 -16.51
CA ILE A 38 8.87 -13.09 -15.16
C ILE A 38 9.86 -11.94 -15.05
N SER A 39 9.38 -10.74 -14.70
CA SER A 39 10.22 -9.55 -14.53
C SER A 39 10.45 -9.28 -13.05
N PHE A 40 11.70 -8.95 -12.69
CA PHE A 40 11.99 -8.37 -11.38
C PHE A 40 12.02 -6.85 -11.49
N HIS A 41 11.24 -6.20 -10.63
CA HIS A 41 11.25 -4.74 -10.49
C HIS A 41 12.07 -4.35 -9.27
N PHE A 42 13.19 -3.68 -9.50
CA PHE A 42 14.16 -3.30 -8.47
C PHE A 42 13.92 -1.88 -7.94
N HIS A 43 12.66 -1.42 -7.92
CA HIS A 43 12.26 -0.04 -7.63
C HIS A 43 12.95 0.55 -6.39
N LEU A 44 12.99 -0.21 -5.28
CA LEU A 44 13.68 0.23 -4.05
C LEU A 44 15.19 0.45 -4.26
N SER A 45 15.86 -0.43 -5.00
CA SER A 45 17.31 -0.31 -5.22
C SER A 45 17.64 0.80 -6.21
N GLU A 46 16.79 1.01 -7.23
CA GLU A 46 16.93 2.09 -8.21
C GLU A 46 16.82 3.47 -7.56
N HIS A 47 15.97 3.63 -6.55
CA HIS A 47 15.79 4.90 -5.85
C HIS A 47 16.79 5.12 -4.70
N ILE A 48 17.33 4.05 -4.11
CA ILE A 48 18.10 4.14 -2.86
C ILE A 48 19.59 3.86 -3.07
N GLY A 49 19.94 2.93 -3.96
CA GLY A 49 21.29 2.44 -4.15
C GLY A 49 22.10 3.31 -5.12
N CYS A 50 23.43 3.29 -4.97
CA CYS A 50 24.34 3.75 -6.02
C CYS A 50 24.54 2.69 -7.13
N GLN A 51 23.89 1.53 -7.00
CA GLN A 51 23.95 0.39 -7.91
C GLN A 51 22.53 0.02 -8.34
N HIS A 52 22.39 -0.60 -9.51
CA HIS A 52 21.07 -0.80 -10.13
C HIS A 52 20.21 -1.87 -9.46
N TYR A 53 20.80 -2.86 -8.76
CA TYR A 53 20.05 -4.04 -8.30
C TYR A 53 20.01 -4.23 -6.78
N SER A 54 20.88 -3.58 -6.01
CA SER A 54 20.93 -3.73 -4.55
C SER A 54 21.30 -2.45 -3.83
N ALA A 55 20.87 -2.31 -2.58
CA ALA A 55 21.21 -1.21 -1.69
C ALA A 55 21.68 -1.71 -0.31
N SER A 56 22.75 -1.12 0.21
CA SER A 56 23.23 -1.39 1.56
C SER A 56 22.42 -0.61 2.60
N ILE A 57 22.36 -1.13 3.84
CA ILE A 57 21.68 -0.45 4.95
C ILE A 57 22.19 0.99 5.15
N ASP A 58 23.48 1.25 4.91
CA ASP A 58 24.03 2.60 5.05
C ASP A 58 23.61 3.55 3.92
N GLU A 59 23.34 3.04 2.71
CA GLU A 59 22.70 3.84 1.65
C GLU A 59 21.25 4.18 1.99
N TYR A 60 20.47 3.20 2.49
CA TYR A 60 19.12 3.47 3.02
C TYR A 60 19.17 4.60 4.07
N LYS A 61 20.10 4.54 5.03
CA LYS A 61 20.25 5.61 6.03
C LYS A 61 20.56 6.96 5.41
N LYS A 62 21.44 7.01 4.41
CA LYS A 62 21.84 8.26 3.74
C LYS A 62 20.64 8.88 3.01
N VAL A 63 19.96 8.11 2.17
CA VAL A 63 18.82 8.58 1.37
C VAL A 63 17.68 9.03 2.28
N LEU A 64 17.28 8.21 3.25
CA LEU A 64 16.17 8.53 4.16
C LEU A 64 16.47 9.68 5.14
N LYS A 65 17.74 10.07 5.30
CA LYS A 65 18.12 11.29 6.04
C LYS A 65 17.87 12.55 5.21
N HIS A 66 17.94 12.46 3.88
CA HIS A 66 17.77 13.60 2.97
C HIS A 66 16.34 13.70 2.41
N GLU A 67 15.62 12.58 2.29
CA GLU A 67 14.35 12.49 1.57
C GLU A 67 13.23 11.82 2.39
N ILE A 68 12.94 12.38 3.58
CA ILE A 68 11.84 11.91 4.45
C ILE A 68 10.45 11.98 3.77
N ARG A 69 10.34 12.67 2.62
CA ARG A 69 9.07 12.95 1.93
C ARG A 69 8.60 11.84 1.01
N ASP A 70 9.44 10.86 0.67
CA ASP A 70 9.01 9.77 -0.21
C ASP A 70 8.26 8.68 0.56
N PHE A 71 7.02 9.00 0.92
CA PHE A 71 6.14 8.07 1.62
C PHE A 71 5.79 6.84 0.77
N VAL A 72 5.95 6.90 -0.57
CA VAL A 72 5.72 5.75 -1.46
C VAL A 72 6.79 4.70 -1.22
N ILE A 73 8.07 5.11 -1.28
CA ILE A 73 9.20 4.23 -0.95
C ILE A 73 9.08 3.72 0.49
N ILE A 74 8.71 4.58 1.45
CA ILE A 74 8.52 4.15 2.84
C ILE A 74 7.42 3.10 2.95
N ASN A 75 6.32 3.27 2.23
CA ASN A 75 5.22 2.31 2.23
C ASN A 75 5.60 0.97 1.61
N GLU A 76 6.39 0.99 0.53
CA GLU A 76 6.99 -0.22 -0.07
C GLU A 76 7.89 -0.95 0.93
N MET A 77 8.78 -0.21 1.61
CA MET A 77 9.66 -0.78 2.66
C MET A 77 8.86 -1.40 3.81
N LEU A 78 7.80 -0.72 4.29
CA LEU A 78 6.94 -1.20 5.38
C LEU A 78 6.10 -2.43 5.03
N SER A 79 5.95 -2.72 3.74
CA SER A 79 5.17 -3.85 3.21
C SER A 79 6.06 -5.01 2.76
N GLY A 80 7.39 -4.84 2.79
CA GLY A 80 8.35 -5.84 2.31
C GLY A 80 8.45 -7.06 3.23
N ALA A 81 8.39 -8.26 2.64
CA ALA A 81 8.64 -9.53 3.30
C ALA A 81 9.99 -10.11 2.86
N ILE A 82 10.68 -10.83 3.75
CA ILE A 82 11.86 -11.60 3.35
C ILE A 82 11.42 -12.78 2.48
N ILE A 83 12.00 -12.89 1.27
CA ILE A 83 11.80 -14.04 0.38
C ILE A 83 12.90 -15.07 0.63
N ILE A 84 14.16 -14.63 0.59
CA ILE A 84 15.34 -15.46 0.82
C ILE A 84 16.51 -14.56 1.27
N GLY A 85 17.43 -15.12 2.06
CA GLY A 85 18.69 -14.47 2.38
C GLY A 85 19.08 -14.59 3.84
N SER A 86 19.93 -13.66 4.28
CA SER A 86 20.45 -13.62 5.64
C SER A 86 19.45 -12.98 6.59
N GLU A 87 18.90 -13.76 7.52
CA GLU A 87 18.06 -13.27 8.61
C GLU A 87 18.75 -12.16 9.41
N LYS A 88 20.05 -12.33 9.70
CA LYS A 88 20.84 -11.32 10.42
C LYS A 88 20.90 -9.96 9.71
N ILE A 89 21.02 -9.95 8.38
CA ILE A 89 21.01 -8.69 7.61
C ILE A 89 19.60 -8.09 7.62
N PHE A 90 18.58 -8.93 7.48
CA PHE A 90 17.19 -8.48 7.48
C PHE A 90 16.77 -7.91 8.84
N GLU A 91 17.10 -8.57 9.95
CA GLU A 91 16.87 -8.05 11.32
C GLU A 91 17.57 -6.71 11.53
N LYS A 92 18.81 -6.58 11.04
CA LYS A 92 19.55 -5.31 11.09
C LYS A 92 18.84 -4.23 10.27
N TYR A 93 18.36 -4.56 9.08
CA TYR A 93 17.58 -3.65 8.25
C TYR A 93 16.28 -3.24 8.95
N GLN A 94 15.53 -4.18 9.52
CA GLN A 94 14.30 -3.88 10.25
C GLN A 94 14.57 -2.91 11.41
N LYS A 95 15.56 -3.24 12.25
CA LYS A 95 15.91 -2.42 13.41
C LYS A 95 16.43 -1.04 13.04
N GLU A 96 17.30 -0.95 12.01
CA GLU A 96 17.96 0.32 11.70
C GLU A 96 17.14 1.18 10.74
N ILE A 97 16.33 0.60 9.86
CA ILE A 97 15.59 1.33 8.81
C ILE A 97 14.10 1.37 9.06
N ILE A 98 13.47 0.24 9.38
CA ILE A 98 12.00 0.12 9.44
C ILE A 98 11.45 0.64 10.77
N ASP A 99 12.08 0.29 11.90
CA ASP A 99 11.61 0.57 13.26
C ASP A 99 11.31 2.05 13.54
N ARG A 100 12.07 2.98 12.93
CA ARG A 100 11.89 4.43 13.10
C ARG A 100 10.54 4.95 12.60
N TYR A 101 9.86 4.21 11.74
CA TYR A 101 8.56 4.58 11.18
C TYR A 101 7.40 4.11 12.04
N PHE A 102 7.66 3.32 13.09
CA PHE A 102 6.68 2.95 14.10
C PHE A 102 6.63 3.97 15.23
N TYR A 103 5.49 4.03 15.92
CA TYR A 103 5.30 4.93 17.04
C TYR A 103 5.96 4.38 18.32
N HIS A 104 6.80 5.21 18.93
CA HIS A 104 7.54 4.95 20.16
C HIS A 104 7.15 5.96 21.24
N PRO A 105 6.34 5.61 22.27
CA PRO A 105 5.79 6.58 23.23
C PRO A 105 6.82 7.47 23.96
N GLN A 106 8.03 6.97 24.14
CA GLN A 106 9.14 7.68 24.80
C GLN A 106 10.32 7.93 23.84
N GLY A 107 10.12 7.70 22.54
CA GLY A 107 11.15 7.78 21.51
C GLY A 107 11.02 9.02 20.61
N ASP A 108 11.92 9.09 19.64
CA ASP A 108 11.89 10.11 18.58
C ASP A 108 10.94 9.68 17.45
N ASN A 109 9.75 10.26 17.41
CA ASN A 109 8.71 9.94 16.43
C ASN A 109 8.75 10.82 15.17
N ARG A 110 9.82 11.57 14.91
CA ARG A 110 9.91 12.47 13.74
C ARG A 110 9.66 11.77 12.41
N TYR A 111 10.21 10.58 12.23
CA TYR A 111 10.06 9.79 11.00
C TYR A 111 8.66 9.19 10.88
N ASN A 112 8.13 8.62 11.96
CA ASN A 112 6.74 8.16 12.04
C ASN A 112 5.75 9.30 11.70
N GLU A 113 5.88 10.47 12.34
CA GLU A 113 5.02 11.60 12.08
C GLU A 113 5.14 12.12 10.64
N GLY A 114 6.36 12.21 10.10
CA GLY A 114 6.59 12.60 8.70
C GLY A 114 5.90 11.65 7.72
N TYR A 115 6.06 10.34 7.93
CA TYR A 115 5.40 9.31 7.13
C TYR A 115 3.87 9.40 7.23
N LEU A 116 3.32 9.49 8.45
CA LEU A 116 1.88 9.60 8.68
C LEU A 116 1.30 10.83 7.98
N ARG A 117 1.95 12.00 8.06
CA ARG A 117 1.46 13.21 7.37
C ARG A 117 1.45 13.04 5.86
N GLY A 118 2.47 12.39 5.28
CA GLY A 118 2.54 12.08 3.85
C GLY A 118 1.41 11.17 3.41
N ILE A 119 1.27 10.01 4.05
CA ILE A 119 0.27 9.00 3.68
C ILE A 119 -1.17 9.49 3.89
N LEU A 120 -1.44 10.26 4.97
CA LEU A 120 -2.76 10.86 5.18
C LEU A 120 -3.12 11.86 4.09
N GLY A 121 -2.14 12.63 3.60
CA GLY A 121 -2.30 13.55 2.48
C GLY A 121 -2.65 12.82 1.18
N GLU A 122 -1.96 11.73 0.88
CA GLU A 122 -2.25 10.87 -0.28
C GLU A 122 -3.67 10.29 -0.20
N VAL A 123 -4.01 9.64 0.92
CA VAL A 123 -5.32 9.01 1.10
C VAL A 123 -6.44 10.06 0.95
N SER A 124 -6.26 11.25 1.52
CA SER A 124 -7.22 12.35 1.38
C SER A 124 -7.36 12.81 -0.08
N SER A 125 -6.25 12.87 -0.83
CA SER A 125 -6.25 13.21 -2.25
C SER A 125 -7.00 12.17 -3.09
N LEU A 126 -6.76 10.88 -2.83
CA LEU A 126 -7.44 9.77 -3.52
C LEU A 126 -8.95 9.79 -3.28
N LEU A 127 -9.38 9.96 -2.02
CA LEU A 127 -10.80 10.03 -1.67
C LEU A 127 -11.52 11.24 -2.30
N ALA A 128 -10.80 12.35 -2.54
CA ALA A 128 -11.34 13.55 -3.17
C ALA A 128 -11.58 13.39 -4.68
N ARG A 129 -10.96 12.40 -5.33
CA ARG A 129 -11.14 12.18 -6.77
C ARG A 129 -12.58 11.73 -7.05
N PRO A 130 -13.23 12.21 -8.12
CA PRO A 130 -14.52 11.70 -8.54
C PRO A 130 -14.39 10.25 -9.04
N ILE A 131 -15.44 9.45 -8.84
CA ILE A 131 -15.51 8.10 -9.41
C ILE A 131 -15.85 8.25 -10.89
N SER A 132 -15.08 7.57 -11.76
CA SER A 132 -15.34 7.57 -13.19
C SER A 132 -16.64 6.82 -13.52
N SER A 133 -17.40 7.35 -14.49
CA SER A 133 -18.57 6.67 -15.05
C SER A 133 -18.24 5.80 -16.26
N THR A 134 -17.01 5.86 -16.77
CA THR A 134 -16.61 5.20 -18.04
C THR A 134 -15.61 4.07 -17.83
N TYR A 135 -14.99 3.96 -16.65
CA TYR A 135 -14.11 2.87 -16.28
C TYR A 135 -14.14 2.64 -14.77
N ILE A 136 -13.66 1.48 -14.33
CA ILE A 136 -13.36 1.18 -12.92
C ILE A 136 -11.86 0.92 -12.77
N SER A 137 -11.29 1.23 -11.61
CA SER A 137 -9.91 0.90 -11.27
C SER A 137 -9.82 0.26 -9.89
N PHE A 138 -9.48 -1.02 -9.82
CA PHE A 138 -9.35 -1.72 -8.53
C PHE A 138 -8.30 -1.05 -7.63
N LYS A 139 -7.20 -0.60 -8.24
CA LYS A 139 -6.08 0.05 -7.55
C LYS A 139 -6.45 1.43 -7.03
N GLU A 140 -6.87 2.33 -7.90
CA GLU A 140 -7.06 3.74 -7.55
C GLU A 140 -8.38 4.00 -6.83
N ASP A 141 -9.45 3.25 -7.12
CA ASP A 141 -10.74 3.45 -6.48
C ASP A 141 -10.77 2.90 -5.04
N ALA A 142 -9.95 1.88 -4.73
CA ALA A 142 -10.05 1.15 -3.48
C ALA A 142 -8.71 0.66 -2.90
N LEU A 143 -8.00 -0.25 -3.58
CA LEU A 143 -6.91 -1.01 -2.97
C LEU A 143 -5.79 -0.11 -2.45
N ARG A 144 -5.43 0.96 -3.17
CA ARG A 144 -4.43 1.93 -2.74
C ARG A 144 -4.87 2.65 -1.45
N VAL A 145 -6.12 3.11 -1.41
CA VAL A 145 -6.71 3.76 -0.22
C VAL A 145 -6.71 2.83 0.99
N ILE A 146 -7.17 1.58 0.80
CA ILE A 146 -7.25 0.57 1.85
C ILE A 146 -5.85 0.22 2.38
N LYS A 147 -4.89 -0.09 1.49
CA LYS A 147 -3.54 -0.49 1.89
C LYS A 147 -2.80 0.66 2.57
N SER A 148 -2.94 1.88 2.07
CA SER A 148 -2.34 3.07 2.69
C SER A 148 -2.88 3.32 4.11
N ILE A 149 -4.18 3.19 4.35
CA ILE A 149 -4.74 3.39 5.70
C ILE A 149 -4.35 2.25 6.66
N ILE A 150 -4.29 1.01 6.18
CA ILE A 150 -3.81 -0.14 6.98
C ILE A 150 -2.34 0.09 7.37
N SER A 151 -1.51 0.52 6.42
CA SER A 151 -0.09 0.80 6.63
C SER A 151 0.12 1.94 7.65
N ALA A 152 -0.70 2.99 7.57
CA ALA A 152 -0.70 4.06 8.56
C ALA A 152 -1.09 3.54 9.96
N LYS A 153 -2.14 2.71 10.07
CA LYS A 153 -2.59 2.19 11.37
C LYS A 153 -1.61 1.19 11.99
N LYS A 154 -0.96 0.31 11.20
CA LYS A 154 0.06 -0.60 11.74
C LYS A 154 1.22 0.13 12.39
N THR A 155 1.62 1.29 11.85
CA THR A 155 2.72 2.07 12.42
C THR A 155 2.34 2.75 13.73
N VAL A 156 1.09 3.19 13.86
CA VAL A 156 0.54 3.73 15.12
C VAL A 156 0.45 2.66 16.23
N PHE A 157 0.05 1.43 15.88
CA PHE A 157 -0.18 0.35 16.85
C PHE A 157 0.98 -0.64 17.01
N ASN A 158 2.14 -0.31 16.44
CA ASN A 158 3.34 -1.14 16.47
C ASN A 158 3.10 -2.60 16.03
N ILE A 159 2.51 -2.76 14.85
CA ILE A 159 2.22 -4.07 14.23
C ILE A 159 3.23 -4.30 13.11
N GLU A 160 4.18 -5.21 13.30
CA GLU A 160 5.28 -5.44 12.34
C GLU A 160 4.87 -6.28 11.12
N LYS A 161 3.73 -6.97 11.19
CA LYS A 161 3.23 -7.84 10.11
C LYS A 161 3.04 -7.06 8.80
N VAL A 162 3.18 -7.74 7.67
CA VAL A 162 3.15 -7.14 6.32
C VAL A 162 1.89 -7.50 5.53
N ASN A 163 1.28 -8.65 5.81
CA ASN A 163 0.02 -9.06 5.20
C ASN A 163 -1.14 -8.21 5.75
N CYS A 164 -1.95 -7.64 4.85
CA CYS A 164 -3.04 -6.72 5.22
C CYS A 164 -4.11 -7.35 6.13
N TRP A 165 -4.47 -8.61 5.91
CA TRP A 165 -5.45 -9.32 6.74
C TRP A 165 -4.88 -9.57 8.14
N ASP A 166 -3.64 -10.04 8.23
CA ASP A 166 -2.98 -10.27 9.52
C ASP A 166 -2.78 -8.98 10.33
N ILE A 167 -2.56 -7.85 9.65
CA ILE A 167 -2.50 -6.52 10.26
C ILE A 167 -3.89 -6.13 10.79
N ILE A 168 -4.94 -6.29 9.97
CA ILE A 168 -6.31 -5.96 10.36
C ILE A 168 -6.72 -6.76 11.61
N ASP A 169 -6.38 -8.05 11.68
CA ASP A 169 -6.72 -8.88 12.84
C ASP A 169 -6.03 -8.40 14.13
N ASP A 170 -4.77 -7.99 14.04
CA ASP A 170 -4.09 -7.34 15.16
C ASP A 170 -4.73 -5.98 15.50
N LEU A 171 -5.14 -5.19 14.51
CA LEU A 171 -5.81 -3.91 14.73
C LEU A 171 -7.17 -4.08 15.43
N LYS A 172 -7.96 -5.10 15.05
CA LYS A 172 -9.25 -5.42 15.72
C LYS A 172 -9.07 -5.71 17.21
N THR A 173 -7.93 -6.28 17.61
CA THR A 173 -7.64 -6.62 19.02
C THR A 173 -7.00 -5.47 19.79
N ARG A 174 -6.12 -4.69 19.15
CA ARG A 174 -5.39 -3.58 19.80
C ARG A 174 -6.16 -2.26 19.80
N ASP A 175 -7.01 -2.03 18.81
CA ASP A 175 -7.83 -0.83 18.65
C ASP A 175 -9.32 -1.18 18.59
N THR A 176 -9.82 -1.70 19.71
CA THR A 176 -11.19 -2.21 19.83
C THR A 176 -12.26 -1.15 19.55
N LYS A 177 -11.93 0.14 19.68
CA LYS A 177 -12.83 1.26 19.39
C LYS A 177 -13.19 1.35 17.91
N MET A 178 -12.32 0.84 17.03
CA MET A 178 -12.47 0.87 15.57
C MET A 178 -12.80 -0.52 14.99
N TYR A 179 -13.24 -1.45 15.83
CA TYR A 179 -13.49 -2.84 15.45
C TYR A 179 -14.45 -2.97 14.25
N HIS A 180 -15.52 -2.17 14.23
CA HIS A 180 -16.51 -2.22 13.15
C HIS A 180 -15.95 -1.68 11.83
N GLU A 181 -15.17 -0.61 11.91
CA GLU A 181 -14.46 0.00 10.78
C GLU A 181 -13.48 -1.00 10.16
N TYR A 182 -12.72 -1.73 10.98
CA TYR A 182 -11.79 -2.75 10.49
C TYR A 182 -12.48 -3.93 9.82
N ASN A 183 -13.60 -4.42 10.37
CA ASN A 183 -14.35 -5.50 9.74
C ASN A 183 -14.93 -5.07 8.39
N ALA A 184 -15.43 -3.85 8.29
CA ALA A 184 -15.96 -3.35 7.03
C ALA A 184 -14.83 -3.08 6.02
N LEU A 185 -13.66 -2.60 6.48
CA LEU A 185 -12.47 -2.44 5.64
C LEU A 185 -11.96 -3.78 5.11
N GLU A 186 -11.92 -4.83 5.94
CA GLU A 186 -11.54 -6.19 5.55
C GLU A 186 -12.47 -6.79 4.49
N ARG A 187 -13.78 -6.60 4.66
CA ARG A 187 -14.76 -7.07 3.67
C ARG A 187 -14.54 -6.40 2.32
N SER A 188 -14.33 -5.09 2.31
CA SER A 188 -14.00 -4.37 1.09
C SER A 188 -12.67 -4.81 0.50
N LEU A 189 -11.61 -4.94 1.30
CA LEU A 189 -10.31 -5.45 0.85
C LEU A 189 -10.47 -6.80 0.15
N THR A 190 -11.16 -7.73 0.82
CA THR A 190 -11.39 -9.09 0.32
C THR A 190 -12.17 -9.08 -0.99
N PHE A 191 -13.23 -8.28 -1.08
CA PHE A 191 -14.00 -8.14 -2.32
C PHE A 191 -13.12 -7.65 -3.48
N PHE A 192 -12.36 -6.57 -3.27
CA PHE A 192 -11.54 -5.98 -4.32
C PHE A 192 -10.38 -6.89 -4.74
N GLU A 193 -9.70 -7.55 -3.80
CA GLU A 193 -8.62 -8.49 -4.10
C GLU A 193 -9.14 -9.70 -4.87
N ILE A 194 -10.28 -10.28 -4.46
CA ILE A 194 -10.88 -11.42 -5.17
C ILE A 194 -11.36 -11.01 -6.56
N PHE A 195 -12.07 -9.89 -6.69
CA PHE A 195 -12.58 -9.45 -7.98
C PHE A 195 -11.41 -9.14 -8.94
N ARG A 196 -10.44 -8.35 -8.49
CA ARG A 196 -9.22 -8.08 -9.25
C ARG A 196 -8.53 -9.38 -9.67
N TYR A 197 -8.26 -10.29 -8.74
CA TYR A 197 -7.56 -11.55 -9.03
C TYR A 197 -8.27 -12.38 -10.11
N ILE A 198 -9.58 -12.56 -9.99
CA ILE A 198 -10.37 -13.32 -10.97
C ILE A 198 -10.42 -12.59 -12.31
N TYR A 199 -10.53 -11.26 -12.31
CA TYR A 199 -10.49 -10.48 -13.54
C TYR A 199 -9.14 -10.62 -14.25
N GLN A 200 -8.03 -10.52 -13.52
CA GLN A 200 -6.67 -10.70 -14.02
C GLN A 200 -6.42 -12.11 -14.56
N LEU A 201 -6.98 -13.13 -13.90
CA LEU A 201 -6.88 -14.52 -14.34
C LEU A 201 -7.63 -14.79 -15.66
N PHE A 202 -8.78 -14.16 -15.88
CA PHE A 202 -9.67 -14.50 -17.01
C PHE A 202 -9.71 -13.50 -18.16
N VAL A 203 -9.22 -12.27 -17.95
CA VAL A 203 -9.45 -11.15 -18.87
C VAL A 203 -8.14 -10.46 -19.25
N THR A 204 -7.59 -9.64 -18.36
CA THR A 204 -6.36 -8.87 -18.59
C THR A 204 -5.73 -8.49 -17.25
N GLN A 205 -4.41 -8.34 -17.24
CA GLN A 205 -3.65 -7.87 -16.08
C GLN A 205 -3.81 -6.36 -15.82
N ASP A 206 -4.45 -5.62 -16.75
CA ASP A 206 -4.67 -4.18 -16.62
C ASP A 206 -5.50 -3.84 -15.37
N GLU A 207 -5.10 -2.77 -14.69
CA GLU A 207 -5.72 -2.27 -13.45
C GLU A 207 -6.99 -1.45 -13.71
N GLU A 208 -7.20 -1.01 -14.96
CA GLU A 208 -8.35 -0.24 -15.40
C GLU A 208 -9.25 -1.08 -16.31
N VAL A 209 -10.55 -1.05 -16.05
CA VAL A 209 -11.55 -1.76 -16.84
C VAL A 209 -12.51 -0.75 -17.43
N ILE A 210 -12.40 -0.53 -18.74
CA ILE A 210 -13.32 0.33 -19.51
C ILE A 210 -14.71 -0.29 -19.49
N LEU A 211 -15.75 0.48 -19.16
CA LEU A 211 -17.14 0.03 -19.05
C LEU A 211 -17.89 0.15 -20.39
N GLU A 212 -17.42 -0.57 -21.40
CA GLU A 212 -18.09 -0.71 -22.70
C GLU A 212 -18.67 -2.12 -22.89
N ASP A 213 -19.55 -2.30 -23.88
CA ASP A 213 -20.27 -3.57 -24.14
C ASP A 213 -19.36 -4.80 -24.25
N ALA A 214 -18.16 -4.64 -24.82
CA ALA A 214 -17.18 -5.72 -24.93
C ALA A 214 -16.64 -6.13 -23.53
N SER A 215 -16.34 -5.16 -22.67
CA SER A 215 -15.86 -5.38 -21.31
C SER A 215 -16.94 -5.90 -20.38
N LEU A 216 -18.21 -5.53 -20.59
CA LEU A 216 -19.33 -6.09 -19.82
C LEU A 216 -19.45 -7.61 -19.96
N LYS A 217 -19.08 -8.17 -21.13
CA LYS A 217 -19.01 -9.64 -21.31
C LYS A 217 -17.91 -10.27 -20.46
N ASN A 218 -16.77 -9.60 -20.35
CA ASN A 218 -15.66 -10.03 -19.50
C ASN A 218 -16.05 -9.98 -18.02
N ILE A 219 -16.65 -8.87 -17.58
CA ILE A 219 -17.19 -8.71 -16.23
C ILE A 219 -18.25 -9.79 -15.96
N ARG A 220 -19.12 -10.11 -16.92
CA ARG A 220 -20.12 -11.17 -16.77
C ARG A 220 -19.50 -12.55 -16.55
N ARG A 221 -18.41 -12.87 -17.26
CA ARG A 221 -17.66 -14.11 -17.04
C ARG A 221 -17.13 -14.17 -15.62
N VAL A 222 -16.51 -13.09 -15.15
CA VAL A 222 -15.99 -12.97 -13.79
C VAL A 222 -17.11 -13.07 -12.75
N ALA A 223 -18.21 -12.37 -12.95
CA ALA A 223 -19.38 -12.40 -12.08
C ALA A 223 -19.92 -13.82 -11.89
N ARG A 224 -20.05 -14.60 -12.98
CA ARG A 224 -20.49 -16.00 -12.89
C ARG A 224 -19.52 -16.89 -12.12
N VAL A 225 -18.21 -16.70 -12.29
CA VAL A 225 -17.19 -17.43 -11.52
C VAL A 225 -17.29 -17.10 -10.03
N LEU A 226 -17.57 -15.82 -9.71
CA LEU A 226 -17.81 -15.36 -8.34
C LEU A 226 -19.18 -15.78 -7.77
N GLY A 227 -19.99 -16.54 -8.52
CA GLY A 227 -21.28 -17.08 -8.08
C GLY A 227 -22.48 -16.16 -8.32
N TYR A 228 -22.30 -15.03 -9.02
CA TYR A 228 -23.43 -14.18 -9.41
C TYR A 228 -24.22 -14.82 -10.55
N SER A 229 -25.55 -14.72 -10.44
CA SER A 229 -26.49 -15.21 -11.45
C SER A 229 -27.39 -14.07 -11.94
N ASP A 230 -27.95 -14.24 -13.13
CA ASP A 230 -29.00 -13.35 -13.62
C ASP A 230 -30.26 -13.55 -12.75
N ILE A 231 -30.84 -12.46 -12.22
CA ILE A 231 -32.07 -12.50 -11.41
C ILE A 231 -33.08 -11.54 -12.02
N GLY A 232 -34.14 -12.11 -12.61
CA GLY A 232 -35.14 -11.32 -13.33
C GLY A 232 -34.53 -10.58 -14.52
N LYS A 233 -34.57 -9.24 -14.49
CA LYS A 233 -34.00 -8.39 -15.54
C LYS A 233 -32.55 -7.96 -15.28
N CYS A 234 -32.07 -8.13 -14.05
CA CYS A 234 -30.73 -7.72 -13.66
C CYS A 234 -29.75 -8.85 -14.00
N ARG A 235 -28.71 -8.50 -14.74
CA ARG A 235 -27.68 -9.44 -15.19
C ARG A 235 -26.60 -9.58 -14.12
N ALA A 236 -25.90 -10.71 -14.14
CA ALA A 236 -24.82 -11.00 -13.20
C ALA A 236 -23.74 -9.90 -13.15
N GLU A 237 -23.37 -9.34 -14.31
CA GLU A 237 -22.41 -8.23 -14.40
C GLU A 237 -22.89 -6.94 -13.71
N GLU A 238 -24.19 -6.65 -13.78
CA GLU A 238 -24.80 -5.46 -13.17
C GLU A 238 -24.80 -5.61 -11.64
N TYR A 239 -25.10 -6.80 -11.12
CA TYR A 239 -25.00 -7.09 -9.69
C TYR A 239 -23.58 -6.96 -9.14
N LEU A 240 -22.59 -7.47 -9.86
CA LEU A 240 -21.19 -7.35 -9.45
C LEU A 240 -20.73 -5.89 -9.42
N LEU A 241 -21.12 -5.11 -10.43
CA LEU A 241 -20.82 -3.67 -10.48
C LEU A 241 -21.57 -2.88 -9.38
N MET A 242 -22.79 -3.27 -9.04
CA MET A 242 -23.50 -2.69 -7.91
C MET A 242 -22.72 -2.90 -6.60
N HIS A 243 -22.32 -4.14 -6.30
CA HIS A 243 -21.51 -4.43 -5.11
C HIS A 243 -20.14 -3.72 -5.14
N TYR A 244 -19.54 -3.57 -6.32
CA TYR A 244 -18.33 -2.78 -6.50
C TYR A 244 -18.51 -1.34 -5.97
N TYR A 245 -19.56 -0.65 -6.42
CA TYR A 245 -19.83 0.71 -5.98
C TYR A 245 -20.28 0.80 -4.51
N GLU A 246 -21.00 -0.19 -4.00
CA GLU A 246 -21.33 -0.29 -2.56
C GLU A 246 -20.05 -0.38 -1.71
N HIS A 247 -19.09 -1.20 -2.12
CA HIS A 247 -17.80 -1.29 -1.42
C HIS A 247 -16.99 0.01 -1.53
N ILE A 248 -17.03 0.73 -2.65
CA ILE A 248 -16.43 2.08 -2.74
C ILE A 248 -17.09 3.04 -1.74
N GLN A 249 -18.42 3.06 -1.68
CA GLN A 249 -19.13 3.92 -0.74
C GLN A 249 -18.77 3.59 0.71
N ASN A 250 -18.67 2.30 1.04
CA ASN A 250 -18.20 1.84 2.34
C ASN A 250 -16.80 2.39 2.65
N ILE A 251 -15.84 2.23 1.74
CA ILE A 251 -14.47 2.78 1.90
C ILE A 251 -14.50 4.30 2.11
N ARG A 252 -15.26 5.03 1.28
CA ARG A 252 -15.40 6.49 1.38
C ARG A 252 -16.08 6.96 2.66
N SER A 253 -16.83 6.10 3.34
CA SER A 253 -17.44 6.41 4.65
C SER A 253 -16.51 6.07 5.83
N ILE A 254 -15.80 4.95 5.75
CA ILE A 254 -15.01 4.40 6.87
C ILE A 254 -13.61 5.02 6.93
N VAL A 255 -12.95 5.20 5.79
CA VAL A 255 -11.57 5.70 5.76
C VAL A 255 -11.46 7.11 6.37
N PRO A 256 -12.40 8.06 6.16
CA PRO A 256 -12.39 9.33 6.89
C PRO A 256 -12.41 9.20 8.41
N VAL A 257 -13.12 8.20 8.96
CA VAL A 257 -13.14 7.92 10.41
C VAL A 257 -11.74 7.49 10.88
N LEU A 258 -11.12 6.54 10.17
CA LEU A 258 -9.76 6.07 10.48
C LEU A 258 -8.71 7.17 10.30
N LEU A 259 -8.85 8.03 9.27
CA LEU A 259 -7.99 9.19 9.05
C LEU A 259 -8.06 10.17 10.23
N ASN A 260 -9.27 10.47 10.70
CA ASN A 260 -9.47 11.37 11.83
C ASN A 260 -8.91 10.78 13.13
N ASP A 261 -8.96 9.46 13.29
CA ASP A 261 -8.32 8.78 14.41
C ASP A 261 -6.80 8.98 14.41
N ILE A 262 -6.13 8.78 13.27
CA ILE A 262 -4.69 9.02 13.14
C ILE A 262 -4.36 10.51 13.33
N LYS A 263 -5.20 11.43 12.85
CA LYS A 263 -5.01 12.87 13.10
C LYS A 263 -5.03 13.18 14.59
N ARG A 264 -5.95 12.61 15.38
CA ARG A 264 -5.97 12.77 16.84
C ARG A 264 -4.73 12.16 17.51
N HIS A 265 -4.26 11.02 17.01
CA HIS A 265 -2.98 10.46 17.44
C HIS A 265 -1.82 11.44 17.20
N LEU A 266 -1.74 12.03 16.00
CA LEU A 266 -0.74 13.05 15.69
C LEU A 266 -0.91 14.29 16.57
N GLU A 267 -2.11 14.82 16.79
CA GLU A 267 -2.33 15.98 17.67
C GLU A 267 -1.82 15.74 19.10
N SER A 268 -1.92 14.51 19.60
CA SER A 268 -1.49 14.16 20.95
C SER A 268 0.01 13.86 21.06
N ASN A 269 0.66 13.47 19.96
CA ASN A 269 2.03 12.95 19.96
C ASN A 269 2.99 13.73 19.06
N SER A 270 2.50 14.78 18.41
CA SER A 270 3.26 15.50 17.40
C SER A 270 4.39 16.30 18.02
N ILE A 271 5.57 16.13 17.44
CA ILE A 271 6.75 16.93 17.77
C ILE A 271 6.65 18.35 17.17
N PHE A 272 5.71 18.58 16.25
CA PHE A 272 5.43 19.88 15.63
C PHE A 272 4.34 20.68 16.32
N VAL A 273 3.52 20.10 17.21
CA VAL A 273 2.49 20.84 17.97
C VAL A 273 3.05 22.09 18.69
N PRO A 274 4.24 22.07 19.30
CA PRO A 274 4.85 23.27 19.87
C PRO A 274 5.17 24.38 18.84
N MET A 275 5.30 24.04 17.55
CA MET A 275 5.56 25.01 16.47
C MET A 275 4.28 25.69 15.98
N PHE A 276 3.11 25.07 16.16
CA PHE A 276 1.82 25.66 15.80
C PHE A 276 1.26 26.45 16.99
N LYS A 277 1.45 27.77 16.99
CA LYS A 277 0.81 28.65 17.99
C LYS A 277 -0.71 28.50 17.92
N LEU A 278 -1.34 28.11 19.03
CA LEU A 278 -2.80 28.06 19.26
C LEU A 278 -3.54 29.42 19.12
N GLY A 279 -2.88 30.48 18.62
CA GLY A 279 -3.41 31.83 18.53
C GLY A 279 -3.33 32.47 17.14
N TYR A 280 -2.97 31.73 16.10
CA TYR A 280 -3.01 32.27 14.74
C TYR A 280 -4.44 32.21 14.18
N GLN A 281 -5.19 33.30 14.37
CA GLN A 281 -6.35 33.58 13.55
C GLN A 281 -5.79 33.86 12.14
N GLY A 282 -5.99 32.94 11.20
CA GLY A 282 -5.55 33.14 9.82
C GLY A 282 -6.04 34.46 9.24
N ASN A 283 -5.51 34.86 8.08
CA ASN A 283 -6.08 35.97 7.33
C ASN A 283 -7.50 35.60 6.90
N ILE A 284 -8.50 36.02 7.69
CA ILE A 284 -9.89 36.08 7.24
C ILE A 284 -9.87 37.08 6.10
N ALA A 285 -9.98 36.59 4.87
CA ALA A 285 -10.21 37.44 3.72
C ALA A 285 -11.49 38.23 3.98
N GLN A 286 -11.37 39.56 4.06
CA GLN A 286 -12.50 40.49 4.03
C GLN A 286 -13.09 40.55 2.63
#